data_AF-A0A1J8QIY0-F1
#
_entry.id   AF-A0A1J8QIY0-F1
#
_cell.length_a   1.000
_cell.length_b   1.000
_cell.length_c   1.000
_cell.angle_alpha   90.00
_cell.angle_beta   90.00
_cell.angle_gamma   90.00
#
_symmetry.space_group_name_H-M   'P 1'
#
loop_
_entity.id
_entity.type
_entity.pdbx_description
1 polymer ?
#
loop_
_entity_poly.entity_id
_entity_poly.type
_entity_poly.pdbx_seq_one_letter_code
_entity_poly.pdbx_strand_id
1 'polypeptide(L)'
;MVRTQFKNSIEVPTFGHGTICRFSNNASGMKCLAGRDFEDLLQCAIPVFECLLPSPFNEYLLNLLFELATWHGLAKLRMHADTTLNFLDSSTTQLGQFLRHFMKGTEQEYITKDLPSEEAARGHRKANKAVKGMGGVTNKSQQKSGQKTSGPKVQHFNFQTYKLHALSDYVPTIRKFGTTDSYTSHLGESEHRRVKCLFLRVSKARFTAGITKQQRREHILFKMAEASPYGKTGKGKGKPEQDTGKGKVLQQHDAPALRFEDSESLPYSDPLCHYHISSSTRYHVNIYNWLANHKSDPALK
;
A
#
# COMPACT_ATOMS: atom_id res chain seq x y z
N MET A 1 12.43 -16.70 17.78
CA MET A 1 12.48 -15.33 18.33
C MET A 1 11.93 -14.26 17.37
N VAL A 2 11.88 -14.49 16.05
CA VAL A 2 11.35 -13.50 15.07
C VAL A 2 9.82 -13.41 15.04
N ARG A 3 9.08 -14.49 15.35
CA ARG A 3 7.60 -14.48 15.33
C ARG A 3 6.95 -13.59 16.39
N THR A 4 7.64 -13.29 17.49
CA THR A 4 7.06 -12.52 18.60
C THR A 4 7.22 -11.01 18.40
N GLN A 5 8.23 -10.58 17.62
CA GLN A 5 8.56 -9.16 17.43
C GLN A 5 7.75 -8.47 16.33
N PHE A 6 7.13 -9.23 15.42
CA PHE A 6 6.28 -8.65 14.36
C PHE A 6 4.82 -8.44 14.75
N LYS A 7 4.44 -8.72 16.01
CA LYS A 7 3.13 -8.32 16.55
C LYS A 7 2.91 -6.81 16.41
N ASN A 8 3.97 -6.01 16.48
CA ASN A 8 3.91 -4.54 16.42
C ASN A 8 3.49 -4.01 15.03
N SER A 9 3.72 -4.76 13.95
CA SER A 9 3.24 -4.36 12.61
C SER A 9 1.71 -4.39 12.49
N ILE A 10 1.03 -5.15 13.34
CA ILE A 10 -0.44 -5.23 13.40
C ILE A 10 -1.01 -4.01 14.16
N GLU A 11 -0.22 -3.38 15.02
CA GLU A 11 -0.62 -2.25 15.86
C GLU A 11 -0.44 -0.89 15.20
N VAL A 12 0.18 -0.82 14.02
CA VAL A 12 0.28 0.45 13.28
C VAL A 12 -1.13 0.90 12.90
N PRO A 13 -1.63 2.03 13.44
CA PRO A 13 -2.98 2.49 13.15
C PRO A 13 -3.07 2.88 11.67
N THR A 14 -4.24 2.64 11.08
CA THR A 14 -4.51 3.08 9.69
C THR A 14 -4.38 4.58 9.58
N PHE A 15 -3.63 5.06 8.58
CA PHE A 15 -3.49 6.48 8.31
C PHE A 15 -4.46 6.91 7.20
N GLY A 16 -5.36 7.83 7.54
CA GLY A 16 -6.38 8.36 6.63
C GLY A 16 -7.44 7.34 6.21
N HIS A 17 -8.41 7.77 5.39
CA HIS A 17 -9.53 6.95 4.91
C HIS A 17 -9.16 6.09 3.68
N GLY A 18 -7.91 5.60 3.61
CA GLY A 18 -7.45 4.73 2.53
C GLY A 18 -5.98 4.87 2.08
N THR A 19 -5.16 5.66 2.77
CA THR A 19 -3.74 5.86 2.41
C THR A 19 -2.87 4.72 2.95
N ILE A 20 -3.03 4.33 4.21
CA ILE A 20 -2.36 3.16 4.79
C ILE A 20 -3.42 2.22 5.37
N CYS A 21 -3.53 1.03 4.79
CA CYS A 21 -4.53 0.03 5.18
C CYS A 21 -4.05 -0.84 6.35
N ARG A 22 -4.99 -1.55 6.99
CA ARG A 22 -4.63 -2.59 7.97
C ARG A 22 -3.88 -3.72 7.27
N PHE A 23 -2.69 -4.04 7.77
CA PHE A 23 -1.96 -5.23 7.32
C PHE A 23 -2.70 -6.51 7.73
N SER A 24 -2.58 -7.55 6.91
CA SER A 24 -3.12 -8.88 7.25
C SER A 24 -2.39 -9.49 8.46
N ASN A 25 -2.97 -10.53 9.08
CA ASN A 25 -2.51 -11.13 10.34
C ASN A 25 -1.01 -11.51 10.41
N ASN A 26 -0.26 -11.57 9.30
CA ASN A 26 1.16 -11.84 9.31
C ASN A 26 1.94 -11.14 8.18
N ALA A 27 2.28 -9.86 8.39
CA ALA A 27 3.14 -9.09 7.49
C ALA A 27 4.51 -9.77 7.25
N SER A 28 5.11 -10.32 8.31
CA SER A 28 6.43 -10.97 8.24
C SER A 28 6.47 -12.23 7.37
N GLY A 29 5.31 -12.87 7.16
CA GLY A 29 5.19 -14.05 6.30
C GLY A 29 5.20 -13.73 4.81
N MET A 30 4.99 -12.46 4.43
CA MET A 30 4.96 -11.97 3.04
C MET A 30 4.13 -12.86 2.09
N LYS A 31 3.04 -13.45 2.59
CA LYS A 31 2.19 -14.39 1.86
C LYS A 31 0.96 -13.67 1.34
N CYS A 32 0.68 -13.84 0.04
CA CYS A 32 -0.47 -13.23 -0.63
C CYS A 32 -0.51 -11.70 -0.58
N LEU A 33 0.67 -11.05 -0.62
CA LEU A 33 0.76 -9.59 -0.71
C LEU A 33 0.49 -9.11 -2.14
N ALA A 34 -0.36 -8.09 -2.25
CA ALA A 34 -0.53 -7.28 -3.46
C ALA A 34 0.59 -6.25 -3.60
N GLY A 35 0.76 -5.65 -4.78
CA GLY A 35 1.80 -4.63 -5.00
C GLY A 35 1.71 -3.47 -3.99
N ARG A 36 0.48 -3.02 -3.70
CA ARG A 36 0.20 -1.98 -2.71
C ARG A 36 0.67 -2.35 -1.30
N ASP A 37 0.56 -3.61 -0.90
CA ASP A 37 0.93 -4.00 0.46
C ASP A 37 2.44 -3.84 0.69
N PHE A 38 3.27 -4.05 -0.35
CA PHE A 38 4.72 -3.81 -0.25
C PHE A 38 5.06 -2.35 -0.05
N GLU A 39 4.33 -1.45 -0.71
CA GLU A 39 4.48 -0.01 -0.55
C GLU A 39 4.09 0.43 0.86
N ASP A 40 2.91 0.02 1.33
CA ASP A 40 2.41 0.37 2.66
C ASP A 40 3.36 -0.16 3.75
N LEU A 41 3.91 -1.37 3.57
CA LEU A 41 4.90 -1.94 4.48
C LEU A 41 6.18 -1.11 4.55
N LEU A 42 6.68 -0.61 3.41
CA LEU A 42 7.87 0.22 3.36
C LEU A 42 7.63 1.57 4.07
N GLN A 43 6.46 2.18 3.87
CA GLN A 43 6.09 3.45 4.52
C GLN A 43 5.99 3.32 6.04
N CYS A 44 5.52 2.17 6.54
CA CYS A 44 5.38 1.91 7.98
C CYS A 44 6.59 1.23 8.62
N ALA A 45 7.63 0.89 7.85
CA ALA A 45 8.74 0.07 8.36
C ALA A 45 9.54 0.79 9.45
N ILE A 46 9.91 2.05 9.23
CA ILE A 46 10.82 2.80 10.11
C ILE A 46 10.41 2.74 11.60
N PRO A 47 9.18 3.14 12.00
CA PRO A 47 8.79 3.11 13.41
C PRO A 47 8.68 1.68 13.98
N VAL A 48 8.47 0.66 13.14
CA VAL A 48 8.40 -0.74 13.58
C VAL A 48 9.79 -1.32 13.86
N PHE A 49 10.77 -0.89 13.07
CA PHE A 49 12.16 -1.34 13.20
C PHE A 49 12.98 -0.46 14.15
N GLU A 50 12.46 0.69 14.56
CA GLU A 50 13.09 1.55 15.56
C GLU A 50 13.28 0.79 16.89
N CYS A 51 14.50 0.84 17.43
CA CYS A 51 14.91 0.12 18.64
C CYS A 51 14.76 -1.42 18.58
N LEU A 52 14.58 -2.01 17.40
CA LEU A 52 14.47 -3.47 17.27
C LEU A 52 15.83 -4.16 17.45
N LEU A 53 16.89 -3.54 16.94
CA LEU A 53 18.26 -4.04 17.02
C LEU A 53 19.09 -3.19 18.00
N PRO A 54 20.15 -3.74 18.62
CA PRO A 54 21.11 -2.93 19.34
C PRO A 54 21.88 -2.01 18.37
N SER A 55 22.30 -0.83 18.87
CA SER A 55 23.27 0.02 18.16
C SER A 55 24.59 -0.75 18.03
N PRO A 56 25.30 -0.70 16.88
CA PRO A 56 25.11 0.20 15.73
C PRO A 56 24.16 -0.31 14.63
N PHE A 57 23.72 -1.57 14.68
CA PHE A 57 22.99 -2.21 13.58
C PHE A 57 21.61 -1.60 13.32
N ASN A 58 20.97 -1.08 14.37
CA ASN A 58 19.71 -0.37 14.23
C ASN A 58 19.85 0.87 13.33
N GLU A 59 20.93 1.65 13.51
CA GLU A 59 21.19 2.83 12.69
C GLU A 59 21.41 2.45 11.23
N TYR A 60 22.13 1.36 10.96
CA TYR A 60 22.32 0.85 9.61
C TYR A 60 20.99 0.45 8.95
N LEU A 61 20.12 -0.21 9.72
CA LEU A 61 18.81 -0.63 9.25
C LEU A 61 17.90 0.57 8.97
N LEU A 62 17.82 1.53 9.89
CA LEU A 62 16.99 2.72 9.74
C LEU A 62 17.45 3.60 8.58
N ASN A 63 18.75 3.82 8.42
CA ASN A 63 19.31 4.56 7.28
C ASN A 63 18.99 3.85 5.95
N LEU A 64 19.09 2.52 5.91
CA LEU A 64 18.73 1.75 4.73
C LEU A 64 17.23 1.84 4.41
N LEU A 65 16.35 1.73 5.41
CA LEU A 65 14.90 1.86 5.22
C LEU A 65 14.50 3.26 4.76
N PHE A 66 15.12 4.29 5.33
CA PHE A 66 14.91 5.68 4.93
C PHE A 66 15.33 5.91 3.47
N GLU A 67 16.51 5.41 3.08
CA GLU A 67 16.98 5.53 1.70
C GLU A 67 16.09 4.75 0.72
N LEU A 68 15.63 3.55 1.09
CA LEU A 68 14.67 2.78 0.29
C LEU A 68 13.34 3.53 0.10
N ALA A 69 12.81 4.15 1.16
CA ALA A 69 11.59 4.93 1.07
C ALA A 69 11.78 6.18 0.20
N THR A 70 12.93 6.85 0.31
CA THR A 70 13.30 8.01 -0.51
C THR A 70 13.43 7.63 -1.98
N TRP A 71 14.18 6.57 -2.28
CA TRP A 71 14.34 6.02 -3.63
C TRP A 71 12.99 5.66 -4.24
N HIS A 72 12.13 4.95 -3.50
CA HIS A 72 10.80 4.57 -3.95
C HIS A 72 9.92 5.80 -4.21
N GLY A 73 9.94 6.80 -3.33
CA GLY A 73 9.22 8.05 -3.52
C GLY A 73 9.64 8.79 -4.78
N LEU A 74 10.94 8.88 -5.04
CA LEU A 74 11.50 9.47 -6.26
C LEU A 74 11.12 8.69 -7.51
N ALA A 75 11.23 7.35 -7.47
CA ALA A 75 10.88 6.49 -8.61
C ALA A 75 9.37 6.51 -8.92
N LYS A 76 8.52 6.84 -7.95
CA LYS A 76 7.06 6.88 -8.10
C LYS A 76 6.50 8.23 -8.58
N LEU A 77 7.35 9.24 -8.78
CA LEU A 77 6.89 10.53 -9.26
C LEU A 77 6.18 10.40 -10.62
N ARG A 78 5.02 11.05 -10.75
CA ARG A 78 4.25 11.10 -12.00
C ARG A 78 4.80 12.10 -13.02
N MET A 79 5.78 12.89 -12.61
CA MET A 79 6.45 13.86 -13.44
C MET A 79 7.90 13.97 -12.98
N HIS A 80 8.81 13.85 -13.93
CA HIS A 80 10.24 14.00 -13.68
C HIS A 80 10.77 15.27 -14.34
N ALA A 81 11.70 15.92 -13.65
CA ALA A 81 12.58 16.94 -14.20
C ALA A 81 14.02 16.40 -14.15
N ASP A 82 14.95 17.06 -14.84
CA ASP A 82 16.36 16.64 -14.82
C ASP A 82 16.93 16.59 -13.39
N THR A 83 16.49 17.52 -12.53
CA THR A 83 16.86 17.54 -11.12
C THR A 83 16.37 16.30 -10.35
N THR A 84 15.11 15.90 -10.53
CA THR A 84 14.57 14.73 -9.81
C THR A 84 15.14 13.42 -10.33
N LEU A 85 15.49 13.33 -11.62
CA LEU A 85 16.23 12.20 -12.17
C LEU A 85 17.64 12.10 -11.60
N ASN A 86 18.34 13.23 -11.43
CA ASN A 86 19.65 13.25 -10.79
C ASN A 86 19.57 12.87 -9.31
N PHE A 87 18.51 13.27 -8.61
CA PHE A 87 18.25 12.80 -7.24
C PHE A 87 17.98 11.30 -7.19
N LEU A 88 17.20 10.75 -8.12
CA LEU A 88 16.94 9.31 -8.19
C LEU A 88 18.23 8.52 -8.46
N ASP A 89 19.10 9.01 -9.34
CA ASP A 89 20.40 8.38 -9.64
C ASP A 89 21.34 8.41 -8.43
N SER A 90 21.40 9.56 -7.75
CA SER A 90 22.17 9.74 -6.52
C SER A 90 21.68 8.81 -5.40
N SER A 91 20.36 8.77 -5.19
CA SER A 91 19.70 7.89 -4.22
C SER A 91 19.94 6.41 -4.54
N THR A 92 19.93 6.03 -5.83
CA THR A 92 20.27 4.64 -6.23
C THR A 92 21.69 4.26 -5.84
N THR A 93 22.62 5.20 -6.00
CA THR A 93 24.03 5.01 -5.61
C THR A 93 24.17 4.89 -4.09
N GLN A 94 23.53 5.78 -3.34
CA GLN A 94 23.52 5.78 -1.87
C GLN A 94 22.88 4.50 -1.31
N LEU A 95 21.75 4.08 -1.87
CA LEU A 95 21.08 2.84 -1.52
C LEU A 95 22.00 1.62 -1.67
N GLY A 96 22.75 1.55 -2.76
CA GLY A 96 23.75 0.51 -2.97
C GLY A 96 24.87 0.53 -1.92
N GLN A 97 25.31 1.72 -1.49
CA GLN A 97 26.31 1.87 -0.42
C GLN A 97 25.76 1.41 0.93
N PHE A 98 24.55 1.84 1.31
CA PHE A 98 23.91 1.42 2.56
C PHE A 98 23.63 -0.09 2.60
N LEU A 99 23.17 -0.69 1.50
CA LEU A 99 22.99 -2.14 1.43
C LEU A 99 24.31 -2.91 1.66
N ARG A 100 25.41 -2.46 1.04
CA ARG A 100 26.73 -3.07 1.24
C ARG A 100 27.24 -2.87 2.67
N HIS A 101 27.01 -1.69 3.26
CA HIS A 101 27.39 -1.39 4.62
C HIS A 101 26.61 -2.24 5.64
N PHE A 102 25.29 -2.30 5.48
CA PHE A 102 24.39 -3.13 6.30
C PHE A 102 24.79 -4.60 6.23
N MET A 103 25.03 -5.15 5.04
CA MET A 103 25.45 -6.54 4.85
C MET A 103 26.78 -6.79 5.56
N LYS A 104 27.81 -5.96 5.32
CA LYS A 104 29.13 -6.11 5.92
C LYS A 104 29.09 -6.05 7.45
N GLY A 105 28.27 -5.16 8.01
CA GLY A 105 28.13 -5.01 9.47
C GLY A 105 27.35 -6.17 10.10
N THR A 106 26.18 -6.49 9.56
CA THR A 106 25.29 -7.49 10.18
C THR A 106 25.73 -8.93 9.98
N GLU A 107 26.37 -9.27 8.86
CA GLU A 107 26.84 -10.63 8.56
C GLU A 107 27.98 -11.08 9.50
N GLN A 108 28.72 -10.13 10.09
CA GLN A 108 29.77 -10.42 11.06
C GLN A 108 29.19 -10.83 12.42
N GLU A 109 28.09 -10.22 12.85
CA GLU A 109 27.51 -10.40 14.18
C GLU A 109 26.41 -11.47 14.21
N TYR A 110 25.55 -11.50 13.19
CA TYR A 110 24.36 -12.34 13.18
C TYR A 110 24.50 -13.49 12.19
N ILE A 111 24.68 -14.70 12.72
CA ILE A 111 24.61 -15.92 11.92
C ILE A 111 23.13 -16.25 11.66
N THR A 112 22.62 -15.77 10.52
CA THR A 112 21.26 -16.08 10.07
C THR A 112 21.17 -17.52 9.57
N LYS A 113 20.17 -18.24 10.08
CA LYS A 113 19.87 -19.61 9.67
C LYS A 113 18.43 -19.66 9.18
N ASP A 114 18.17 -20.63 8.33
CA ASP A 114 16.83 -20.85 7.81
C ASP A 114 15.81 -21.09 8.93
N LEU A 115 14.55 -20.71 8.67
CA LEU A 115 13.48 -21.03 9.61
C LEU A 115 13.15 -22.54 9.54
N PRO A 116 12.67 -23.15 10.64
CA PRO A 116 12.27 -24.57 10.64
C PRO A 116 11.27 -24.94 9.52
N SER A 117 10.39 -24.00 9.14
CA SER A 117 9.46 -24.19 8.01
C SER A 117 10.16 -24.23 6.65
N GLU A 118 11.20 -23.42 6.47
CA GLU A 118 12.00 -23.39 5.23
C GLU A 118 12.90 -24.62 5.13
N GLU A 119 13.45 -25.07 6.26
CA GLU A 119 14.16 -26.36 6.37
C GLU A 119 13.27 -27.53 5.97
N ALA A 120 12.07 -27.63 6.55
CA ALA A 120 11.11 -28.67 6.19
C ALA A 120 10.76 -28.61 4.69
N ALA A 121 10.46 -27.41 4.17
CA ALA A 121 10.17 -27.22 2.74
C ALA A 121 11.34 -27.64 1.84
N ARG A 122 12.59 -27.39 2.23
CA ARG A 122 13.77 -27.89 1.50
C ARG A 122 13.92 -29.40 1.60
N GLY A 123 13.64 -29.99 2.75
CA GLY A 123 13.60 -31.44 2.94
C GLY A 123 12.63 -32.09 1.94
N HIS A 124 11.40 -31.57 1.87
CA HIS A 124 10.41 -32.01 0.88
C HIS A 124 10.87 -31.83 -0.57
N ARG A 125 11.50 -30.69 -0.92
CA ARG A 125 12.03 -30.48 -2.28
C ARG A 125 13.16 -31.45 -2.63
N LYS A 126 14.07 -31.75 -1.69
CA LYS A 126 15.15 -32.73 -1.89
C LYS A 126 14.58 -34.14 -2.06
N ALA A 127 13.64 -34.54 -1.22
CA ALA A 127 12.93 -35.82 -1.35
C ALA A 127 12.20 -35.92 -2.70
N ASN A 128 11.46 -34.89 -3.09
CA ASN A 128 10.76 -34.87 -4.38
C ASN A 128 11.71 -34.87 -5.58
N LYS A 129 12.89 -34.25 -5.49
CA LYS A 129 13.93 -34.33 -6.53
C LYS A 129 14.58 -35.72 -6.59
N ALA A 130 14.76 -36.40 -5.46
CA ALA A 130 15.24 -37.77 -5.42
C ALA A 130 14.21 -38.75 -6.02
N VAL A 131 12.91 -38.53 -5.75
CA VAL A 131 11.81 -39.32 -6.32
C VAL A 131 11.63 -39.05 -7.82
N LYS A 132 11.84 -37.81 -8.30
CA LYS A 132 11.79 -37.46 -9.73
C LYS A 132 13.06 -37.80 -10.50
N GLY A 133 14.15 -38.16 -9.82
CA GLY A 133 15.42 -38.54 -10.40
C GLY A 133 15.50 -40.04 -10.69
N MET A 134 14.61 -40.55 -11.54
CA MET A 134 14.74 -41.89 -12.14
C MET A 134 14.86 -41.73 -13.66
N GLY A 135 16.09 -41.88 -14.15
CA GLY A 135 16.43 -42.02 -15.57
C GLY A 135 17.59 -41.14 -16.03
N GLY A 136 18.84 -41.50 -15.71
CA GLY A 136 20.00 -40.80 -16.27
C GLY A 136 21.35 -41.18 -15.67
N VAL A 137 21.78 -42.41 -15.97
CA VAL A 137 23.15 -42.95 -16.07
C VAL A 137 24.28 -42.27 -15.27
N THR A 138 24.85 -43.11 -14.40
CA THR A 138 26.16 -43.11 -13.74
C THR A 138 27.26 -42.18 -14.29
N ASN A 139 27.89 -41.44 -13.39
CA ASN A 139 29.34 -41.60 -13.22
C ASN A 139 29.73 -41.55 -11.75
N LYS A 140 30.36 -42.64 -11.29
CA LYS A 140 31.03 -42.75 -10.00
C LYS A 140 32.27 -41.86 -10.04
N SER A 141 32.27 -40.79 -9.26
CA SER A 141 33.50 -40.27 -8.67
C SER A 141 33.25 -40.00 -7.20
N GLN A 142 33.85 -40.87 -6.39
CA GLN A 142 34.15 -40.71 -4.96
C GLN A 142 33.92 -39.30 -4.42
N GLN A 143 32.98 -39.16 -3.49
CA GLN A 143 33.21 -38.31 -2.32
C GLN A 143 32.52 -38.88 -1.10
N LYS A 144 33.33 -38.94 -0.04
CA LYS A 144 33.18 -39.69 1.20
C LYS A 144 31.82 -39.52 1.87
N SER A 145 31.36 -40.63 2.43
CA SER A 145 30.44 -40.73 3.55
C SER A 145 30.80 -39.71 4.64
N GLY A 146 30.11 -38.58 4.60
CA GLY A 146 29.97 -37.67 5.73
C GLY A 146 28.48 -37.58 6.00
N GLN A 147 28.02 -38.26 7.05
CA GLN A 147 26.76 -37.97 7.72
C GLN A 147 26.82 -36.49 8.17
N LYS A 148 26.50 -35.55 7.26
CA LYS A 148 26.29 -34.16 7.63
C LYS A 148 24.92 -34.11 8.27
N THR A 149 24.96 -34.14 9.60
CA THR A 149 23.88 -33.79 10.50
C THR A 149 22.95 -32.76 9.86
N SER A 150 21.66 -33.07 9.87
CA SER A 150 20.56 -32.22 9.40
C SER A 150 20.42 -31.00 10.31
N GLY A 151 21.45 -30.15 10.35
CA GLY A 151 21.45 -28.89 11.07
C GLY A 151 20.89 -27.75 10.21
N PRO A 152 20.42 -26.67 10.85
CA PRO A 152 19.99 -25.47 10.16
C PRO A 152 21.06 -24.95 9.21
N LYS A 153 20.71 -24.77 7.95
CA LYS A 153 21.63 -24.21 6.96
C LYS A 153 21.78 -22.71 7.24
N VAL A 154 23.04 -22.25 7.27
CA VAL A 154 23.37 -20.84 7.35
C VAL A 154 22.96 -20.17 6.04
N GLN A 155 22.21 -19.08 6.15
CA GLN A 155 21.66 -18.34 5.03
C GLN A 155 22.28 -16.96 4.99
N HIS A 156 22.99 -16.66 3.91
CA HIS A 156 23.58 -15.34 3.66
C HIS A 156 22.62 -14.46 2.87
N PHE A 157 22.72 -13.14 3.08
CA PHE A 157 21.97 -12.17 2.27
C PHE A 157 22.57 -12.11 0.86
N ASN A 158 21.77 -12.43 -0.16
CA ASN A 158 22.22 -12.36 -1.55
C ASN A 158 21.96 -10.97 -2.14
N PHE A 159 23.02 -10.17 -2.24
CA PHE A 159 22.97 -8.85 -2.87
C PHE A 159 23.00 -8.90 -4.42
N GLN A 160 23.50 -9.98 -5.02
CA GLN A 160 23.64 -10.12 -6.48
C GLN A 160 22.35 -10.67 -7.11
N THR A 161 21.25 -9.93 -6.93
CA THR A 161 19.96 -10.30 -7.53
C THR A 161 19.59 -9.31 -8.62
N TYR A 162 18.95 -9.80 -9.68
CA TYR A 162 18.43 -8.95 -10.76
C TYR A 162 17.62 -7.77 -10.23
N LYS A 163 16.81 -7.99 -9.18
CA LYS A 163 15.98 -6.94 -8.57
C LYS A 163 16.78 -5.72 -8.11
N LEU A 164 17.97 -5.95 -7.55
CA LEU A 164 18.84 -4.87 -7.08
C LEU A 164 19.60 -4.21 -8.22
N HIS A 165 20.02 -4.99 -9.23
CA HIS A 165 20.68 -4.43 -10.42
C HIS A 165 19.74 -3.57 -11.27
N ALA A 166 18.47 -3.98 -11.39
CA ALA A 166 17.46 -3.28 -12.15
C ALA A 166 17.11 -1.89 -11.57
N LEU A 167 17.47 -1.59 -10.31
CA LEU A 167 17.22 -0.27 -9.71
C LEU A 167 17.95 0.84 -10.48
N SER A 168 19.17 0.57 -10.97
CA SER A 168 19.95 1.53 -11.77
C SER A 168 19.37 1.78 -13.16
N ASP A 169 18.56 0.85 -13.68
CA ASP A 169 17.95 0.98 -14.99
C ASP A 169 16.72 1.91 -14.99
N TYR A 170 16.21 2.30 -13.82
CA TYR A 170 15.04 3.19 -13.71
C TYR A 170 15.30 4.54 -14.39
N VAL A 171 16.41 5.22 -14.06
CA VAL A 171 16.70 6.56 -14.59
C VAL A 171 16.83 6.56 -16.13
N PRO A 172 17.63 5.67 -16.76
CA PRO A 172 17.66 5.55 -18.22
C PRO A 172 16.32 5.20 -18.84
N THR A 173 15.53 4.33 -18.19
CA THR A 173 14.21 3.92 -18.67
C THR A 173 13.24 5.09 -18.66
N ILE A 174 13.21 5.87 -17.56
CA ILE A 174 12.34 7.03 -17.43
C ILE A 174 12.67 8.10 -18.48
N ARG A 175 13.95 8.33 -18.77
CA ARG A 175 14.38 9.26 -19.82
C ARG A 175 13.91 8.85 -21.22
N LYS A 176 13.87 7.54 -21.50
CA LYS A 176 13.53 7.02 -22.84
C LYS A 176 12.03 6.84 -23.06
N PHE A 177 11.32 6.37 -22.03
CA PHE A 177 9.94 5.88 -22.17
C PHE A 177 8.92 6.64 -21.31
N GLY A 178 9.38 7.56 -20.45
CA GLY A 178 8.51 8.30 -19.53
C GLY A 178 8.37 7.62 -18.16
N THR A 179 7.47 8.17 -17.34
CA THR A 179 7.29 7.78 -15.93
C THR A 179 6.82 6.33 -15.77
N THR A 180 7.22 5.69 -14.67
CA THR A 180 6.90 4.27 -14.40
C THR A 180 5.50 4.05 -13.82
N ASP A 181 4.71 5.10 -13.59
CA ASP A 181 3.38 5.05 -12.98
C ASP A 181 2.37 4.25 -13.81
N SER A 182 2.48 4.32 -15.15
CA SER A 182 1.59 3.63 -16.09
C SER A 182 1.85 2.12 -16.24
N TYR A 183 3.01 1.63 -15.77
CA TYR A 183 3.42 0.23 -15.90
C TYR A 183 3.22 -0.60 -14.63
N THR A 184 2.67 -0.01 -13.57
CA THR A 184 2.45 -0.70 -12.29
C THR A 184 1.29 -1.70 -12.38
N SER A 185 1.43 -2.87 -11.73
CA SER A 185 0.33 -3.84 -11.64
C SER A 185 -0.86 -3.32 -10.84
N HIS A 186 -0.70 -2.23 -10.08
CA HIS A 186 -1.72 -1.64 -9.21
C HIS A 186 -2.99 -1.25 -9.97
N LEU A 187 -2.85 -0.72 -11.20
CA LEU A 187 -3.98 -0.39 -12.06
C LEU A 187 -4.78 -1.65 -12.42
N GLY A 188 -4.11 -2.70 -12.88
CA GLY A 188 -4.75 -3.97 -13.21
C GLY A 188 -5.38 -4.66 -12.00
N GLU A 189 -4.69 -4.68 -10.85
CA GLU A 189 -5.18 -5.23 -9.59
C GLU A 189 -6.43 -4.48 -9.08
N SER A 190 -6.43 -3.15 -9.19
CA SER A 190 -7.56 -2.30 -8.80
C SER A 190 -8.77 -2.52 -9.70
N GLU A 191 -8.58 -2.59 -11.01
CA GLU A 191 -9.66 -2.89 -11.96
C GLU A 191 -10.24 -4.29 -11.77
N HIS A 192 -9.42 -5.25 -11.35
CA HIS A 192 -9.90 -6.59 -10.99
C HIS A 192 -10.92 -6.58 -9.85
N ARG A 193 -10.80 -5.65 -8.89
CA ARG A 193 -11.81 -5.47 -7.82
C ARG A 193 -13.14 -5.03 -8.42
N ARG A 194 -13.10 -4.03 -9.31
CA ARG A 194 -14.30 -3.52 -9.98
C ARG A 194 -15.00 -4.63 -10.75
N VAL A 195 -14.27 -5.37 -11.60
CA VAL A 195 -14.85 -6.47 -12.39
C VAL A 195 -15.42 -7.59 -11.50
N LYS A 196 -14.75 -7.94 -10.38
CA LYS A 196 -15.29 -8.92 -9.42
C LYS A 196 -16.57 -8.43 -8.74
N CYS A 197 -16.66 -7.15 -8.37
CA CYS A 197 -17.89 -6.58 -7.83
C CYS A 197 -19.04 -6.60 -8.84
N LEU A 198 -18.76 -6.33 -10.12
CA LEU A 198 -19.75 -6.43 -11.21
C LEU A 198 -20.19 -7.88 -11.42
N PHE A 199 -19.25 -8.83 -11.38
CA PHE A 199 -19.53 -10.26 -11.56
C PHE A 199 -20.55 -10.79 -10.54
N LEU A 200 -20.50 -10.33 -9.28
CA LEU A 200 -21.46 -10.72 -8.24
C LEU A 200 -22.90 -10.27 -8.54
N ARG A 201 -23.09 -9.25 -9.39
CA ARG A 201 -24.39 -8.63 -9.69
C ARG A 201 -25.00 -9.10 -11.00
N VAL A 202 -24.33 -10.01 -11.72
CA VAL A 202 -24.77 -10.49 -13.03
C VAL A 202 -24.98 -12.00 -13.01
N SER A 203 -25.80 -12.50 -13.95
CA SER A 203 -25.99 -13.94 -14.12
C SER A 203 -24.69 -14.61 -14.57
N LYS A 204 -24.31 -15.71 -13.90
CA LYS A 204 -23.12 -16.51 -14.23
C LYS A 204 -23.19 -17.17 -15.62
N ALA A 205 -24.40 -17.34 -16.18
CA ALA A 205 -24.57 -17.94 -17.50
C ALA A 205 -24.15 -17.00 -18.65
N ARG A 206 -24.24 -15.68 -18.45
CA ARG A 206 -23.92 -14.65 -19.46
C ARG A 206 -23.24 -13.44 -18.81
N PHE A 207 -22.20 -13.71 -18.02
CA PHE A 207 -21.55 -12.69 -17.19
C PHE A 207 -20.89 -11.58 -18.02
N THR A 208 -20.32 -11.90 -19.19
CA THR A 208 -19.67 -10.92 -20.08
C THR A 208 -20.66 -9.84 -20.55
N ALA A 209 -21.81 -10.25 -21.08
CA ALA A 209 -22.87 -9.34 -21.51
C ALA A 209 -23.47 -8.54 -20.34
N GLY A 210 -23.63 -9.18 -19.17
CA GLY A 210 -24.10 -8.53 -17.95
C GLY A 210 -23.16 -7.43 -17.47
N ILE A 211 -21.86 -7.73 -17.36
CA ILE A 211 -20.82 -6.78 -16.93
C ILE A 211 -20.75 -5.60 -17.90
N THR A 212 -20.74 -5.87 -19.21
CA THR A 212 -20.70 -4.83 -20.25
C THR A 212 -21.90 -3.88 -20.16
N LYS A 213 -23.11 -4.43 -19.91
CA LYS A 213 -24.32 -3.63 -19.73
C LYS A 213 -24.24 -2.74 -18.50
N GLN A 214 -23.68 -3.25 -17.40
CA GLN A 214 -23.50 -2.47 -16.17
C GLN A 214 -22.45 -1.37 -16.35
N GLN A 215 -21.30 -1.66 -16.96
CA GLN A 215 -20.29 -0.65 -17.30
C GLN A 215 -20.87 0.45 -18.20
N ARG A 216 -21.69 0.08 -19.20
CA ARG A 216 -22.36 1.05 -20.08
C ARG A 216 -23.35 1.93 -19.31
N ARG A 217 -24.09 1.38 -18.37
CA ARG A 217 -25.01 2.14 -17.49
C ARG A 217 -24.24 3.12 -16.60
N GLU A 218 -23.16 2.66 -15.96
CA GLU A 218 -22.29 3.54 -15.15
C GLU A 218 -21.71 4.68 -15.98
N HIS A 219 -21.24 4.40 -17.20
CA HIS A 219 -20.69 5.42 -18.11
C HIS A 219 -21.72 6.46 -18.54
N ILE A 220 -22.96 6.03 -18.81
CA ILE A 220 -24.06 6.95 -19.15
C ILE A 220 -24.37 7.86 -17.95
N LEU A 221 -24.47 7.31 -16.74
CA LEU A 221 -24.71 8.10 -15.53
C LEU A 221 -23.57 9.10 -15.27
N PHE A 222 -22.32 8.68 -15.47
CA PHE A 222 -21.15 9.57 -15.35
C PHE A 222 -21.24 10.75 -16.34
N LYS A 223 -21.53 10.48 -17.62
CA LYS A 223 -21.72 11.54 -18.63
C LYS A 223 -22.89 12.47 -18.31
N MET A 224 -23.99 11.93 -17.78
CA MET A 224 -25.13 12.74 -17.35
C MET A 224 -24.76 13.66 -16.17
N ALA A 225 -23.95 13.16 -15.23
CA ALA A 225 -23.43 13.97 -14.12
C ALA A 225 -22.48 15.09 -14.61
N GLU A 226 -21.58 14.80 -15.54
CA GLU A 226 -20.70 15.82 -16.15
C GLU A 226 -21.46 16.90 -16.93
N ALA A 227 -22.54 16.51 -17.61
CA ALA A 227 -23.39 17.42 -18.37
C ALA A 227 -24.36 18.24 -17.48
N SER A 228 -24.53 17.86 -16.21
CA SER A 228 -25.43 18.57 -15.29
C SER A 228 -24.83 19.92 -14.87
N PRO A 229 -25.52 21.05 -15.12
CA PRO A 229 -25.03 22.37 -14.70
C PRO A 229 -24.96 22.52 -13.17
N TYR A 230 -25.62 21.65 -12.41
CA TYR A 230 -25.59 21.64 -10.94
C TYR A 230 -24.27 21.11 -10.33
N GLY A 231 -23.41 20.44 -11.11
CA GLY A 231 -22.10 19.94 -10.64
C GLY A 231 -20.95 20.96 -10.75
N LYS A 232 -21.18 22.12 -11.38
CA LYS A 232 -20.14 23.15 -11.60
C LYS A 232 -20.13 24.28 -10.56
N THR A 233 -21.08 24.34 -9.64
CA THR A 233 -21.18 25.42 -8.65
C THR A 233 -20.34 25.20 -7.38
N GLY A 234 -19.65 24.06 -7.22
CA GLY A 234 -18.78 23.78 -6.07
C GLY A 234 -17.33 24.29 -6.17
N LYS A 235 -16.91 24.88 -7.30
CA LYS A 235 -15.57 25.47 -7.47
C LYS A 235 -15.62 26.97 -7.74
N GLY A 236 -16.44 27.69 -6.98
CA GLY A 236 -16.34 29.13 -6.88
C GLY A 236 -15.23 29.51 -5.90
N LYS A 237 -14.23 30.26 -6.37
CA LYS A 237 -13.28 31.00 -5.51
C LYS A 237 -14.08 31.96 -4.61
N GLY A 238 -14.48 31.52 -3.43
CA GLY A 238 -14.97 32.40 -2.37
C GLY A 238 -13.79 33.14 -1.76
N LYS A 239 -13.75 34.46 -1.92
CA LYS A 239 -12.88 35.34 -1.10
C LYS A 239 -13.23 35.13 0.38
N PRO A 240 -12.26 35.22 1.31
CA PRO A 240 -12.58 35.20 2.73
C PRO A 240 -13.22 36.54 3.09
N GLU A 241 -14.54 36.57 3.18
CA GLU A 241 -15.25 37.68 3.81
C GLU A 241 -15.16 37.45 5.32
N GLN A 242 -14.45 38.36 6.00
CA GLN A 242 -14.43 38.43 7.46
C GLN A 242 -15.82 38.86 7.91
N ASP A 243 -16.61 37.92 8.43
CA ASP A 243 -17.87 38.26 9.07
C ASP A 243 -17.69 38.33 10.59
N THR A 244 -17.66 39.57 11.06
CA THR A 244 -17.75 39.99 12.45
C THR A 244 -19.06 39.52 13.07
N GLY A 245 -18.99 39.16 14.36
CA GLY A 245 -20.03 38.43 15.07
C GLY A 245 -21.47 38.92 14.88
N LYS A 246 -22.35 37.97 14.56
CA LYS A 246 -23.73 37.84 15.03
C LYS A 246 -24.19 36.39 14.79
N GLY A 247 -24.98 35.86 15.73
CA GLY A 247 -25.20 34.43 15.96
C GLY A 247 -25.48 33.58 14.71
N LYS A 248 -24.70 32.49 14.56
CA LYS A 248 -24.90 31.47 13.52
C LYS A 248 -26.17 30.67 13.83
N VAL A 249 -27.19 30.84 12.99
CA VAL A 249 -28.24 29.84 12.81
C VAL A 249 -27.60 28.60 12.19
N LEU A 250 -27.76 27.44 12.83
CA LEU A 250 -27.35 26.13 12.30
C LEU A 250 -28.01 25.91 10.92
N GLN A 251 -27.21 25.89 9.85
CA GLN A 251 -27.67 25.34 8.58
C GLN A 251 -27.88 23.83 8.78
N GLN A 252 -29.14 23.41 8.91
CA GLN A 252 -29.49 21.99 8.93
C GLN A 252 -29.20 21.40 7.54
N HIS A 253 -28.30 20.41 7.47
CA HIS A 253 -28.12 19.61 6.27
C HIS A 253 -29.35 18.73 6.05
N ASP A 254 -29.98 18.85 4.88
CA ASP A 254 -31.17 18.06 4.49
C ASP A 254 -30.85 16.59 4.12
N ALA A 255 -29.59 16.16 4.27
CA ALA A 255 -29.14 14.81 3.94
C ALA A 255 -28.61 14.08 5.20
N PRO A 256 -28.88 12.77 5.36
CA PRO A 256 -28.41 11.98 6.50
C PRO A 256 -26.89 11.71 6.48
N ALA A 257 -26.17 12.27 5.51
CA ALA A 257 -24.73 12.21 5.40
C ALA A 257 -24.21 13.52 4.80
N LEU A 258 -23.07 13.98 5.31
CA LEU A 258 -22.28 15.02 4.65
C LEU A 258 -21.79 14.51 3.29
N ARG A 259 -21.82 15.38 2.28
CA ARG A 259 -21.19 15.06 1.00
C ARG A 259 -19.68 15.10 1.19
N PHE A 260 -18.96 14.39 0.32
CA PHE A 260 -17.49 14.30 0.38
C PHE A 260 -16.79 15.67 0.26
N GLU A 261 -17.46 16.66 -0.33
CA GLU A 261 -16.94 18.00 -0.57
C GLU A 261 -17.21 18.97 0.59
N ASP A 262 -18.13 18.61 1.50
CA ASP A 262 -18.59 19.47 2.58
C ASP A 262 -17.78 19.20 3.87
N SER A 263 -17.44 20.25 4.60
CA SER A 263 -16.80 20.15 5.92
C SER A 263 -17.83 20.36 7.03
N GLU A 264 -17.83 19.49 8.04
CA GLU A 264 -18.68 19.66 9.23
C GLU A 264 -18.27 20.93 9.99
N SER A 265 -19.25 21.79 10.34
CA SER A 265 -18.99 22.92 11.23
C SER A 265 -18.87 22.43 12.68
N LEU A 266 -17.65 22.11 13.11
CA LEU A 266 -17.36 21.66 14.47
C LEU A 266 -17.19 22.85 15.43
N PRO A 267 -17.58 22.72 16.71
CA PRO A 267 -17.24 23.70 17.73
C PRO A 267 -15.73 23.69 17.97
N TYR A 268 -15.18 24.83 18.42
CA TYR A 268 -13.74 24.96 18.71
C TYR A 268 -13.29 23.86 19.67
N SER A 269 -12.23 23.11 19.30
CA SER A 269 -11.70 22.04 20.14
C SER A 269 -10.65 22.59 21.12
N ASP A 270 -10.47 21.88 22.23
CA ASP A 270 -9.45 22.19 23.23
C ASP A 270 -8.05 22.27 22.57
N PRO A 271 -7.21 23.28 22.87
CA PRO A 271 -5.85 23.40 22.36
C PRO A 271 -4.93 22.20 22.62
N LEU A 272 -5.23 21.37 23.63
CA LEU A 272 -4.47 20.15 23.94
C LEU A 272 -4.87 18.96 23.05
N CYS A 273 -6.00 19.05 22.34
CA CYS A 273 -6.43 18.03 21.41
C CYS A 273 -5.69 18.19 20.07
N HIS A 274 -4.86 17.20 19.74
CA HIS A 274 -4.08 17.17 18.50
C HIS A 274 -4.94 17.11 17.22
N TYR A 275 -6.22 16.73 17.32
CA TYR A 275 -7.12 16.57 16.18
C TYR A 275 -8.45 17.29 16.39
N HIS A 276 -8.88 18.03 15.37
CA HIS A 276 -10.18 18.68 15.29
C HIS A 276 -11.11 17.84 14.41
N ILE A 277 -11.72 16.79 14.99
CA ILE A 277 -12.54 15.81 14.28
C ILE A 277 -13.86 15.61 15.04
N SER A 278 -14.94 15.32 14.30
CA SER A 278 -16.24 15.01 14.88
C SER A 278 -16.20 13.80 15.81
N SER A 279 -16.95 13.88 16.91
CA SER A 279 -17.10 12.78 17.86
C SER A 279 -18.08 11.69 17.37
N SER A 280 -18.86 11.98 16.33
CA SER A 280 -19.87 11.07 15.78
C SER A 280 -19.75 10.99 14.26
N THR A 281 -20.02 9.79 13.72
CA THR A 281 -20.13 9.56 12.27
C THR A 281 -21.57 9.67 11.77
N ARG A 282 -22.54 9.95 12.66
CA ARG A 282 -23.97 9.97 12.35
C ARG A 282 -24.50 11.40 12.36
N TYR A 283 -25.12 11.80 11.26
CA TYR A 283 -25.88 13.05 11.16
C TYR A 283 -27.36 12.77 11.36
N HIS A 284 -27.95 13.39 12.38
CA HIS A 284 -29.36 13.24 12.68
C HIS A 284 -30.16 14.30 11.90
N VAL A 285 -31.06 13.83 11.05
CA VAL A 285 -32.01 14.70 10.34
C VAL A 285 -33.31 14.75 11.12
N ASN A 286 -33.81 15.95 11.40
CA ASN A 286 -35.15 16.11 11.98
C ASN A 286 -36.19 15.88 10.87
N ILE A 287 -36.88 14.75 10.95
CA ILE A 287 -37.85 14.29 9.93
C ILE A 287 -38.98 15.32 9.74
N TYR A 288 -39.43 16.00 10.78
CA TYR A 288 -40.51 16.99 10.68
C TYR A 288 -40.10 18.22 9.88
N ASN A 289 -38.89 18.74 10.12
CA ASN A 289 -38.34 19.86 9.34
C ASN A 289 -38.05 19.45 7.90
N TRP A 290 -37.50 18.25 7.71
CA TRP A 290 -37.20 17.71 6.39
C TRP A 290 -38.48 17.56 5.55
N LEU A 291 -39.55 16.99 6.11
CA LEU A 291 -40.86 16.88 5.46
C LEU A 291 -41.46 18.27 5.17
N ALA A 292 -41.29 19.23 6.06
CA ALA A 292 -41.78 20.59 5.86
C ALA A 292 -41.10 21.30 4.68
N ASN A 293 -39.81 21.02 4.44
CA ASN A 293 -39.03 21.56 3.33
C ASN A 293 -39.30 20.83 1.99
N HIS A 294 -39.73 19.58 2.04
CA HIS A 294 -39.97 18.74 0.84
C HIS A 294 -41.45 18.58 0.47
N LYS A 295 -42.32 19.51 0.89
CA LYS A 295 -43.78 19.47 0.63
C LYS A 295 -44.18 19.38 -0.85
N SER A 296 -43.32 19.80 -1.77
CA SER A 296 -43.55 19.77 -3.21
C SER A 296 -43.15 18.45 -3.89
N ASP A 297 -42.52 17.50 -3.16
CA ASP A 297 -42.12 16.20 -3.70
C ASP A 297 -43.36 15.30 -3.91
N PRO A 298 -43.66 14.85 -5.14
CA PRO A 298 -44.77 13.93 -5.42
C PRO A 298 -44.66 12.59 -4.70
N ALA A 299 -43.47 12.17 -4.27
CA ALA A 299 -43.24 10.92 -3.56
C ALA A 299 -43.66 10.97 -2.08
N LEU A 300 -43.95 12.16 -1.53
CA LEU A 300 -44.35 12.38 -0.14
C LEU A 300 -45.86 12.69 0.01
N LYS A 301 -46.64 12.54 -1.07
CA LYS A 301 -48.11 12.65 -1.07
C LYS A 301 -48.79 11.29 -1.02
#